data_AF-A0A3M2L1Q5-F1
#
_entry.id   AF-A0A3M2L1Q5-F1
#
_cell.length_a   1.000
_cell.length_b   1.000
_cell.length_c   1.000
_cell.angle_alpha   90.00
_cell.angle_beta   90.00
_cell.angle_gamma   90.00
#
_symmetry.space_group_name_H-M   'P 1'
#
loop_
_entity.id
_entity.type
_entity.pdbx_description
1 polymer ?
#
loop_
_entity_poly.entity_id
_entity_poly.type
_entity_poly.pdbx_seq_one_letter_code
_entity_poly.pdbx_strand_id
1 'polypeptide(L)' 'ALCPDALGACVAGHRSAEPGHAAAVAHLGLRPLVDLELRLGEGTGALLALPLVQGAVRVLHEVATFDSAGVSEKDAGA' A
#
# COMPACT_ATOMS: atom_id res chain seq x y z
N ALA A 1 -4.52 -7.53 19.67
CA ALA A 1 -4.26 -8.21 20.96
C ALA A 1 -4.28 -7.24 22.17
N LEU A 2 -3.84 -5.99 22.05
CA LEU A 2 -3.96 -4.97 23.12
C LEU A 2 -4.96 -3.85 22.76
N CYS A 3 -4.84 -3.31 21.54
CA CYS A 3 -5.79 -2.39 20.94
C CYS A 3 -6.11 -2.93 19.54
N PRO A 4 -7.28 -3.57 19.33
CA PRO A 4 -7.65 -4.11 18.03
C PRO A 4 -7.67 -3.06 16.92
N ASP A 5 -8.14 -1.86 17.25
CA ASP A 5 -8.33 -0.77 16.28
C ASP A 5 -7.01 -0.19 15.75
N ALA A 6 -5.89 -0.43 16.44
CA ALA A 6 -4.57 0.00 15.98
C ALA A 6 -4.21 -0.58 14.61
N LEU A 7 -4.75 -1.74 14.24
CA LEU A 7 -4.52 -2.35 12.93
C LEU A 7 -5.06 -1.51 11.77
N GLY A 8 -6.10 -0.70 11.99
CA GLY A 8 -6.64 0.20 10.98
C GLY A 8 -5.64 1.30 10.54
N ALA A 9 -4.62 1.57 11.36
CA ALA A 9 -3.55 2.52 11.05
C ALA A 9 -2.28 1.84 10.50
N CYS A 10 -2.25 0.50 10.40
CA CYS A 10 -1.08 -0.23 9.95
C CYS A 10 -1.06 -0.40 8.43
N VAL A 11 0.13 -0.26 7.84
CA VAL A 11 0.41 -0.61 6.44
C VAL A 11 1.55 -1.65 6.45
N ALA A 12 1.34 -2.79 5.80
CA ALA A 12 2.41 -3.76 5.60
C ALA A 12 3.36 -3.26 4.50
N GLY A 13 4.58 -2.86 4.87
CA GLY A 13 5.57 -2.35 3.92
C GLY A 13 5.99 -3.40 2.89
N HIS A 14 6.70 -4.44 3.33
CA HIS A 14 7.15 -5.52 2.46
C HIS A 14 6.78 -6.92 2.97
N ARG A 15 6.82 -7.89 2.06
CA ARG A 15 6.86 -9.31 2.40
C ARG A 15 8.32 -9.71 2.68
N SER A 16 8.62 -10.05 3.93
CA SER A 16 9.91 -10.65 4.30
C SER A 16 10.04 -12.06 3.73
N ALA A 17 11.27 -12.46 3.39
CA ALA A 17 11.61 -13.83 3.01
C ALA A 17 11.65 -14.79 4.21
N GLU A 18 11.41 -14.30 5.44
CA GLU A 18 11.26 -15.17 6.60
C GLU A 18 9.97 -16.02 6.52
N PRO A 19 10.03 -17.34 6.80
CA PRO A 19 8.90 -18.25 6.61
C PRO A 19 7.62 -17.85 7.35
N GLY A 20 7.76 -17.26 8.55
CA GLY A 20 6.62 -16.88 9.39
C GLY A 20 5.91 -15.59 8.96
N HIS A 21 6.55 -14.75 8.14
CA HIS A 21 6.04 -13.41 7.86
C HIS A 21 4.75 -13.45 7.05
N ALA A 22 4.66 -14.33 6.05
CA ALA A 22 3.46 -14.50 5.23
C ALA A 22 2.24 -14.90 6.06
N ALA A 23 2.40 -15.84 7.00
CA ALA A 23 1.35 -16.24 7.92
C ALA A 23 0.96 -15.11 8.88
N ALA A 24 1.94 -14.37 9.39
CA ALA A 24 1.71 -13.24 10.30
C ALA A 24 0.90 -12.12 9.63
N VAL A 25 1.30 -11.64 8.45
CA VAL A 25 0.56 -10.57 7.75
C VAL A 25 -0.85 -11.01 7.32
N ALA A 26 -1.02 -12.28 6.93
CA ALA A 26 -2.32 -12.85 6.61
C ALA A 26 -3.24 -12.89 7.84
N HIS A 27 -2.72 -13.30 9.00
CA HIS A 27 -3.47 -13.29 10.26
C HIS A 27 -3.90 -11.87 10.67
N LEU A 28 -3.07 -10.86 10.37
CA LEU A 28 -3.39 -9.46 10.59
C LEU A 28 -4.32 -8.85 9.53
N GLY A 29 -4.66 -9.59 8.46
CA GLY A 29 -5.47 -9.09 7.35
C GLY A 29 -4.77 -8.02 6.51
N LEU A 30 -3.44 -7.93 6.58
CA LEU A 30 -2.66 -6.91 5.88
C LEU A 30 -2.07 -7.46 4.58
N ARG A 31 -2.11 -6.63 3.53
CA ARG A 31 -1.45 -6.90 2.25
C ARG A 31 -0.13 -6.12 2.16
N PRO A 32 1.02 -6.79 2.02
CA PRO A 32 2.29 -6.10 1.78
C PRO A 32 2.28 -5.29 0.47
N LEU A 33 2.88 -4.10 0.48
CA LEU A 33 2.97 -3.25 -0.71
C LEU A 33 4.03 -3.73 -1.71
N VAL A 34 5.16 -4.24 -1.21
CA VAL A 34 6.26 -4.76 -2.04
C VAL A 34 6.73 -6.14 -1.60
N ASP A 35 7.37 -6.83 -2.52
CA ASP A 35 7.91 -8.18 -2.34
C ASP A 35 9.24 -8.26 -3.07
N LEU A 36 10.32 -8.20 -2.31
CA LEU A 36 11.69 -7.97 -2.80
C LEU A 36 12.67 -9.02 -2.26
N GLU A 37 12.14 -10.12 -1.70
CA GLU A 37 12.93 -11.21 -1.11
C GLU A 37 13.90 -10.75 0.02
N LEU A 38 13.61 -9.61 0.66
CA LEU A 38 14.42 -9.04 1.73
C LEU A 38 14.20 -9.76 3.06
N ARG A 39 15.25 -9.85 3.87
CA ARG A 39 15.22 -10.40 5.25
C ARG A 39 16.24 -9.74 6.19
N LEU A 40 16.61 -8.49 5.93
CA LEU A 40 17.57 -7.75 6.76
C LEU A 40 16.94 -7.28 8.09
N GLY A 41 15.67 -6.87 8.06
CA GLY A 41 15.02 -6.23 9.20
C GLY A 41 15.31 -4.73 9.25
N GLU A 42 15.47 -4.20 10.46
CA GLU A 42 15.82 -2.79 10.74
C GLU A 42 14.85 -1.75 10.16
N GLY A 43 13.63 -2.17 9.80
CA GLY A 43 12.63 -1.30 9.16
C GLY A 43 12.91 -1.01 7.68
N THR A 44 13.94 -1.62 7.07
CA THR A 44 14.32 -1.35 5.66
C THR A 44 13.17 -1.55 4.67
N GLY A 45 12.43 -2.66 4.78
CA GLY A 45 11.28 -2.90 3.90
C GLY A 45 10.10 -1.97 4.14
N ALA A 46 9.97 -1.36 5.32
CA ALA A 46 8.98 -0.31 5.57
C ALA A 46 9.40 1.01 4.91
N LEU A 47 10.67 1.40 5.04
CA LEU A 47 11.20 2.62 4.40
C LEU A 47 11.18 2.54 2.86
N LEU A 48 11.47 1.36 2.29
CA LEU A 48 11.37 1.14 0.85
C LEU A 48 9.93 1.24 0.31
N ALA A 49 8.93 0.95 1.14
CA ALA A 49 7.52 1.06 0.79
C ALA A 49 6.94 2.48 1.02
N LEU A 50 7.61 3.32 1.82
CA LEU A 50 7.12 4.66 2.17
C LEU A 50 6.82 5.56 0.96
N PRO A 51 7.64 5.59 -0.11
CA PRO A 51 7.33 6.38 -1.30
C PRO A 51 6.02 5.97 -1.99
N LEU A 52 5.61 4.69 -1.90
CA LEU A 52 4.33 4.23 -2.46
C LEU A 52 3.14 4.81 -1.69
N VAL A 53 3.24 4.85 -0.35
CA VAL A 53 2.21 5.46 0.50
C VAL A 53 2.11 6.97 0.23
N GLN A 54 3.25 7.65 0.16
CA GLN A 54 3.30 9.08 -0.18
C GLN A 54 2.75 9.34 -1.58
N GLY A 55 3.07 8.50 -2.56
CA GLY A 55 2.53 8.58 -3.92
C GLY A 55 1.02 8.43 -3.96
N ALA A 56 0.45 7.49 -3.20
CA ALA A 56 -0.99 7.30 -3.10
C ALA A 56 -1.70 8.56 -2.54
N VAL A 57 -1.13 9.18 -1.50
CA VAL A 57 -1.67 10.44 -0.95
C VAL A 57 -1.60 11.56 -1.99
N ARG A 58 -0.47 11.70 -2.70
CA ARG A 58 -0.33 12.70 -3.76
C ARG A 58 -1.31 12.48 -4.89
N VAL A 59 -1.52 11.24 -5.32
CA VAL A 59 -2.52 10.91 -6.35
C VAL A 59 -3.90 11.39 -5.94
N LEU A 60 -4.30 11.16 -4.69
CA LEU A 60 -5.59 11.60 -4.18
C LEU A 60 -5.74 13.14 -4.16
N HIS A 61 -4.64 13.88 -3.95
CA HIS A 61 -4.66 15.33 -3.79
C HIS A 61 -4.40 16.11 -5.07
N GLU A 62 -3.58 15.56 -5.97
CA GLU A 62 -2.96 16.30 -7.07
C GLU A 62 -3.44 15.83 -8.45
N VAL A 63 -4.03 14.63 -8.57
CA VAL A 63 -4.57 14.17 -9.86
C VAL A 63 -5.89 14.89 -10.15
N ALA A 64 -5.92 15.58 -11.29
CA ALA A 64 -7.11 16.24 -11.78
C ALA A 64 -8.24 15.23 -12.03
N THR A 65 -9.45 15.60 -11.63
CA THR A 65 -10.67 14.90 -12.06
C THR A 65 -10.87 15.01 -13.57
N PHE A 66 -11.64 14.12 -14.16
CA PHE A 66 -11.92 14.15 -15.61
C PHE A 66 -12.48 15.50 -16.09
N ASP A 67 -13.40 16.10 -15.32
CA ASP A 67 -13.97 17.41 -15.60
C ASP A 67 -12.89 18.50 -15.60
N SER A 68 -12.09 18.58 -14.53
CA SER A 68 -11.00 19.58 -14.43
C SER A 68 -9.87 19.36 -15.45
N ALA A 69 -9.71 18.14 -15.96
CA ALA A 69 -8.73 17.79 -16.98
C ALA A 69 -9.26 17.96 -18.42
N GLY A 70 -10.53 18.30 -18.60
CA GLY A 70 -11.16 18.44 -19.92
C GLY A 70 -11.24 17.12 -20.69
N VAL A 71 -11.34 15.99 -19.98
CA VAL A 71 -11.47 14.67 -20.61
C VAL A 71 -12.93 14.47 -20.99
N SER A 72 -13.23 14.48 -22.30
CA SER A 72 -14.56 14.19 -22.81
C SER A 72 -14.94 12.73 -22.54
N GLU A 73 -16.16 12.50 -22.05
CA GLU A 73 -16.72 11.16 -21.97
C GLU A 73 -16.79 10.57 -23.39
N LYS A 74 -16.25 9.37 -23.56
CA LYS A 74 -16.42 8.64 -24.80
C LYS A 74 -17.88 8.21 -24.86
N ASP A 75 -18.63 8.70 -25.84
CA ASP A 75 -20.02 8.28 -26.10
C ASP A 75 -20.10 6.75 -25.99
N ALA A 76 -20.95 6.27 -25.08
CA ALA A 76 -21.29 4.86 -24.91
C ALA A 76 -22.13 4.40 -26.12
N GLY A 77 -21.48 4.32 -27.28
CA GLY A 77 -22.02 3.90 -28.55
C GLY A 77 -21.08 2.92 -29.22
N ALA A 78 -20.98 1.70 -28.67
CA ALA A 78 -20.60 0.47 -29.37
C ALA A 78 -21.02 -0.73 -28.51
#